data_AF-A0A965VSN9-F1
#
_entry.id   AF-A0A965VSN9-F1
#
_cell.length_a   1.000
_cell.length_b   1.000
_cell.length_c   1.000
_cell.angle_alpha   90.00
_cell.angle_beta   90.00
_cell.angle_gamma   90.00
#
_symmetry.space_group_name_H-M   'P 1'
#
loop_
_entity.id
_entity.type
_entity.pdbx_description
1 polymer ?
#
loop_
_entity_poly.entity_id
_entity_poly.type
_entity_poly.pdbx_seq_one_letter_code
_entity_poly.pdbx_strand_id
1 'polypeptide(L)'
;MIDLPKLELDRFLPYRLSILSNIISSAIASSYSERFGLSIPEWRVMAVLAIEPGLSAAEVAERTAMDKVAVSRAVGRLLSKRHL
;
A
#
# COMPACT_ATOMS: atom_id res chain seq x y z
N MET A 1 -38.96 15.39 -4.26
CA MET A 1 -37.87 14.41 -4.33
C MET A 1 -36.64 15.17 -4.79
N ILE A 2 -35.68 15.42 -3.89
CA ILE A 2 -34.48 16.22 -4.21
C ILE A 2 -33.56 15.34 -5.06
N ASP A 3 -33.31 15.74 -6.30
CA ASP A 3 -32.36 15.09 -7.20
C ASP A 3 -30.94 15.51 -6.79
N LEU A 4 -30.25 14.63 -6.06
CA LEU A 4 -28.86 14.87 -5.69
C LEU A 4 -27.99 14.50 -6.90
N PRO A 5 -27.02 15.34 -7.29
CA PRO A 5 -26.13 15.02 -8.40
C PRO A 5 -25.46 13.67 -8.15
N LYS A 6 -25.70 12.73 -9.07
CA LYS A 6 -25.12 11.39 -9.02
C LYS A 6 -23.61 11.52 -9.14
N LEU A 7 -22.86 10.93 -8.20
CA LEU A 7 -21.40 10.92 -8.28
C LEU A 7 -20.95 10.11 -9.51
N GLU A 8 -20.47 10.80 -10.54
CA GLU A 8 -19.87 10.18 -11.72
C GLU A 8 -18.43 9.75 -11.39
N LEU A 9 -18.26 8.52 -10.92
CA LEU A 9 -16.96 7.98 -10.49
C LEU A 9 -15.87 8.10 -11.58
N ASP A 10 -16.23 7.93 -12.85
CA ASP A 10 -15.31 8.05 -13.98
C ASP A 10 -14.82 9.49 -14.24
N ARG A 11 -15.45 10.49 -13.61
CA ARG A 11 -14.99 11.89 -13.61
C ARG A 11 -14.49 12.34 -12.25
N PHE A 12 -14.60 11.49 -11.23
CA PHE A 12 -14.14 11.77 -9.89
C PHE A 12 -12.66 11.41 -9.74
N LEU A 13 -11.81 12.43 -9.73
CA LEU A 13 -10.35 12.25 -9.72
C LEU A 13 -9.83 11.34 -8.58
N PRO A 14 -10.28 11.45 -7.31
CA PRO A 14 -9.82 10.56 -6.25
C PRO A 14 -10.10 9.08 -6.53
N TYR A 15 -11.25 8.74 -7.12
CA TYR A 15 -11.57 7.37 -7.50
C TYR A 15 -10.64 6.87 -8.59
N ARG A 16 -10.42 7.67 -9.65
CA ARG A 16 -9.51 7.32 -10.74
C ARG A 16 -8.08 7.12 -10.27
N LEU A 17 -7.59 7.97 -9.37
CA LEU A 17 -6.24 7.84 -8.79
C LEU A 17 -6.11 6.58 -7.93
N SER A 18 -7.15 6.24 -7.15
CA SER A 18 -7.18 4.99 -6.36
C SER A 18 -7.09 3.76 -7.27
N ILE A 19 -7.92 3.71 -8.33
CA ILE A 19 -7.90 2.62 -9.31
C ILE A 19 -6.53 2.53 -10.01
N LEU A 20 -5.99 3.66 -10.48
CA LEU A 20 -4.68 3.69 -11.13
C LEU A 20 -3.56 3.17 -10.20
N SER A 21 -3.54 3.64 -8.96
CA SER A 21 -2.56 3.21 -7.96
C SER A 21 -2.63 1.70 -7.71
N ASN A 22 -3.84 1.14 -7.63
CA ASN A 22 -4.04 -0.30 -7.46
C ASN A 22 -3.58 -1.11 -8.68
N ILE A 23 -3.88 -0.64 -9.88
CA ILE A 23 -3.45 -1.29 -11.13
C ILE A 23 -1.93 -1.30 -11.23
N ILE A 24 -1.28 -0.15 -11.02
CA ILE A 24 0.19 -0.04 -11.07
C ILE A 24 0.82 -0.94 -10.02
N SER A 25 0.31 -0.90 -8.78
CA SER A 25 0.84 -1.71 -7.67
C SER A 25 0.74 -3.20 -7.95
N SER A 26 -0.35 -3.64 -8.58
CA SER A 26 -0.56 -5.04 -8.97
C SER A 26 0.36 -5.45 -10.13
N ALA A 27 0.54 -4.58 -11.12
CA ALA A 27 1.40 -4.84 -12.27
C ALA A 27 2.87 -5.03 -11.87
N ILE A 28 3.36 -4.24 -10.90
CA ILE A 28 4.72 -4.39 -10.38
C ILE A 28 4.86 -5.52 -9.34
N ALA A 29 3.74 -6.05 -8.84
CA ALA A 29 3.76 -7.02 -7.74
C ALA A 29 4.39 -8.36 -8.11
N SER A 30 4.23 -8.80 -9.36
CA SER A 30 4.88 -10.03 -9.84
C SER A 30 6.39 -10.02 -9.59
N SER A 31 7.04 -8.87 -9.82
CA SER A 31 8.50 -8.74 -9.71
C SER A 31 9.05 -9.01 -8.31
N TYR A 32 8.35 -8.57 -7.25
CA TYR A 32 8.78 -8.83 -5.87
C TYR A 32 8.07 -10.03 -5.23
N SER A 33 6.91 -10.42 -5.72
CA SER A 33 6.23 -11.61 -5.25
C SER A 33 6.97 -12.87 -5.69
N GLU A 34 7.36 -12.98 -6.96
CA GLU A 34 8.08 -14.15 -7.49
C GLU A 34 9.51 -14.22 -6.96
N ARG A 35 10.18 -13.07 -6.89
CA ARG A 35 11.61 -13.03 -6.51
C ARG A 35 11.85 -13.10 -5.01
N PHE A 36 10.95 -12.53 -4.20
CA PHE A 36 11.17 -12.35 -2.76
C PHE A 36 9.99 -12.83 -1.90
N GLY A 37 8.92 -13.35 -2.50
CA GLY A 37 7.74 -13.80 -1.75
C GLY A 37 7.04 -12.68 -1.00
N LEU A 38 7.15 -11.42 -1.46
CA LEU A 38 6.58 -10.26 -0.78
C LEU A 38 5.18 -9.93 -1.30
N SER A 39 4.30 -9.51 -0.39
CA SER A 39 3.04 -8.86 -0.75
C SER A 39 3.23 -7.36 -0.99
N ILE A 40 2.25 -6.68 -1.61
CA ILE A 40 2.31 -5.23 -1.85
C ILE A 40 2.57 -4.45 -0.55
N PRO A 41 1.87 -4.73 0.57
CA PRO A 41 2.16 -4.05 1.83
C PRO A 41 3.57 -4.31 2.35
N GLU A 42 4.05 -5.56 2.25
CA GLU A 42 5.39 -5.93 2.70
C GLU A 42 6.47 -5.21 1.89
N TRP A 43 6.31 -5.14 0.56
CA TRP A 43 7.23 -4.40 -0.31
C TRP A 43 7.24 -2.90 0.01
N ARG A 44 6.07 -2.28 0.24
CA ARG A 44 5.99 -0.84 0.58
C ARG A 44 6.66 -0.53 1.92
N VAL A 45 6.45 -1.37 2.92
CA VAL A 45 7.12 -1.25 4.22
C VAL A 45 8.64 -1.30 4.05
N MET A 46 9.14 -2.29 3.30
CA MET A 46 10.58 -2.41 3.01
C MET A 46 11.12 -1.20 2.25
N ALA A 47 10.40 -0.71 1.24
CA ALA A 47 10.82 0.44 0.44
C ALA A 47 10.93 1.72 1.28
N VAL A 48 9.97 1.97 2.18
CA VAL A 48 10.01 3.14 3.07
C VAL A 48 11.16 3.01 4.07
N LEU A 49 11.33 1.86 4.72
CA LEU A 49 12.40 1.65 5.70
C LEU A 49 13.80 1.67 5.07
N ALA A 50 13.92 1.33 3.78
CA ALA A 50 15.18 1.44 3.05
C ALA A 50 15.59 2.90 2.81
N ILE A 51 14.62 3.82 2.67
CA ILE A 51 14.86 5.25 2.48
C ILE A 51 15.00 5.97 3.83
N GLU A 52 14.17 5.57 4.81
CA GLU A 52 14.11 6.15 6.15
C GLU A 52 14.19 5.03 7.21
N PRO A 53 15.41 4.63 7.60
CA PRO A 53 15.61 3.59 8.60
C PRO A 53 15.12 4.03 9.99
N GLY A 54 14.62 3.07 10.78
CA GLY A 54 14.26 3.29 12.19
C GLY A 54 12.82 3.76 12.44
N LEU A 55 12.01 3.90 11.38
CA LEU A 55 10.59 4.23 11.54
C LEU A 55 9.81 3.10 12.24
N SER A 56 8.89 3.49 13.12
CA SER A 56 7.88 2.60 13.68
C SER A 56 6.83 2.22 12.64
N ALA A 57 6.08 1.13 12.90
CA ALA A 57 4.98 0.71 12.03
C ALA A 57 3.90 1.81 11.86
N ALA A 58 3.68 2.65 12.88
CA ALA A 58 2.72 3.74 12.81
C ALA A 58 3.19 4.86 11.86
N GLU A 59 4.47 5.23 11.93
CA GLU A 59 5.09 6.23 11.05
C GLU A 59 5.14 5.72 9.60
N VAL A 60 5.42 4.44 9.38
CA VAL A 60 5.34 3.83 8.04
C VAL A 60 3.91 3.90 7.49
N ALA A 61 2.89 3.64 8.30
CA ALA A 61 1.50 3.75 7.87
C ALA A 61 1.12 5.17 7.47
N GLU A 62 1.60 6.17 8.23
CA GLU A 62 1.41 7.59 7.90
C GLU A 62 2.12 7.98 6.60
N ARG A 63 3.40 7.64 6.45
CA ARG A 63 4.20 7.90 5.24
C ARG A 63 3.61 7.29 3.98
N THR A 64 3.04 6.09 4.09
CA THR A 64 2.47 5.35 2.95
C THR A 64 1.00 5.64 2.68
N ALA A 65 0.33 6.40 3.56
CA ALA A 65 -1.13 6.55 3.60
C ALA A 65 -1.86 5.19 3.55
N MET A 66 -1.30 4.17 4.19
CA MET A 66 -1.87 2.83 4.25
C MET A 66 -2.63 2.60 5.55
N ASP A 67 -3.55 1.63 5.52
CA ASP A 67 -4.21 1.16 6.72
C ASP A 67 -3.20 0.64 7.77
N LYS A 68 -3.34 1.12 9.01
CA LYS A 68 -2.42 0.79 10.10
C LYS A 68 -2.41 -0.71 10.40
N VAL A 69 -3.55 -1.39 10.28
CA VAL A 69 -3.63 -2.84 10.52
C VAL A 69 -2.92 -3.62 9.41
N ALA A 70 -3.07 -3.19 8.16
CA ALA A 70 -2.35 -3.77 7.02
C ALA A 70 -0.83 -3.61 7.18
N VAL A 71 -0.37 -2.44 7.61
CA VAL A 71 1.06 -2.19 7.88
C VAL A 71 1.58 -3.04 9.03
N SER A 72 0.87 -3.09 10.15
CA SER A 72 1.25 -3.95 11.29
C SER A 72 1.33 -5.44 10.90
N ARG A 73 0.37 -5.93 10.10
CA ARG A 73 0.41 -7.31 9.57
C ARG A 73 1.61 -7.53 8.64
N ALA A 74 1.92 -6.56 7.78
CA ALA A 74 3.05 -6.64 6.87
C ALA A 74 4.38 -6.68 7.65
N VAL A 75 4.57 -5.80 8.64
CA VAL A 75 5.74 -5.80 9.53
C VAL A 75 5.88 -7.15 10.24
N GLY A 76 4.79 -7.68 10.81
CA GLY A 76 4.81 -8.99 11.48
C GLY A 76 5.23 -10.14 10.56
N ARG A 77 4.75 -10.15 9.31
CA ARG A 77 5.15 -11.15 8.30
C ARG A 77 6.58 -10.99 7.84
N LEU A 78 7.07 -9.75 7.70
CA LEU A 78 8.46 -9.49 7.34
C LEU A 78 9.42 -9.97 8.44
N LEU A 79 9.12 -9.69 9.71
CA LEU A 79 9.87 -10.19 10.85
C LEU A 79 9.88 -11.73 10.89
N SER A 80 8.73 -12.38 10.66
CA SER A 80 8.66 -13.85 10.64
C SER A 80 9.47 -14.47 9.50
N LYS A 81 9.60 -13.76 8.37
CA LYS A 81 10.43 -14.15 7.22
C LYS A 81 11.91 -13.78 7.39
N ARG A 82 12.29 -13.07 8.47
CA ARG A 82 13.63 -12.48 8.69
C ARG A 82 14.05 -11.49 7.61
N HIS A 83 13.08 -10.73 7.09
CA HIS A 83 13.31 -9.65 6.14
C HIS A 83 13.42 -8.26 6.81
N LEU A 84 13.15 -8.18 8.12
CA LEU A 84 13.36 -7.03 8.99
C LEU A 84 14.17 -7.44 10.22
#